data_AF-F4C0F7-F1
#
_entry.id   AF-F4C0F7-F1
#
_cell.length_a   1.000
_cell.length_b   1.000
_cell.length_c   1.000
_cell.angle_alpha   90.00
_cell.angle_beta   90.00
_cell.angle_gamma   90.00
#
_symmetry.space_group_name_H-M   'P 1'
#
loop_
_entity.id
_entity.type
_entity.pdbx_description
1 polymer ?
#
loop_
_entity_poly.entity_id
_entity_poly.type
_entity_poly.pdbx_seq_one_letter_code
_entity_poly.pdbx_strand_id
1 'polypeptide(L)'
;MNEIANKGEGRGPSPVVPKKLGRIAKKLSAAGEELVLIAPAILHSQASEQMLAIARMGMLDKILGYLVTTDKNVHFVRPGIAWDSVRTVPLDVITGVEYVEEFHTNTLKLLVGERAEKIIFYEDLDGIRFYQYIQGVKRKDQSAGV
;
A
#
# COMPACT_ATOMS: atom_id res chain seq x y z
N MET A 1 -11.56 -24.66 -37.03
CA MET A 1 -12.05 -23.30 -36.73
C MET A 1 -12.77 -23.34 -35.40
N ASN A 2 -12.15 -22.80 -34.37
CA ASN A 2 -12.81 -21.99 -33.36
C ASN A 2 -11.71 -21.20 -32.65
N GLU A 3 -11.81 -19.90 -32.81
CA GLU A 3 -10.89 -18.88 -32.36
C GLU A 3 -11.44 -18.28 -31.05
N ILE A 4 -10.53 -17.68 -30.28
CA ILE A 4 -10.77 -16.69 -29.21
C ILE A 4 -11.15 -17.24 -27.82
N ALA A 5 -10.17 -17.21 -26.91
CA ALA A 5 -10.22 -16.32 -25.74
C ALA A 5 -8.85 -16.28 -25.04
N ASN A 6 -7.95 -15.45 -25.58
CA ASN A 6 -6.80 -14.97 -24.82
C ASN A 6 -7.34 -13.92 -23.82
N LYS A 7 -7.56 -14.32 -22.56
CA LYS A 7 -7.95 -13.40 -21.47
C LYS A 7 -7.08 -13.65 -20.24
N GLY A 8 -6.19 -12.68 -20.00
CA GLY A 8 -5.72 -12.34 -18.66
C GLY A 8 -4.49 -13.11 -18.18
N GLU A 9 -3.35 -12.92 -18.85
CA GLU A 9 -2.06 -13.26 -18.24
C GLU A 9 -1.82 -12.36 -17.00
N GLY A 10 -1.69 -13.00 -15.83
CA GLY A 10 -1.01 -12.43 -14.67
C GLY A 10 -1.85 -11.65 -13.66
N ARG A 11 -2.92 -12.24 -13.10
CA ARG A 11 -3.53 -11.72 -11.86
C ARG A 11 -3.40 -12.78 -10.77
N GLY A 12 -2.51 -12.51 -9.80
CA GLY A 12 -2.41 -13.29 -8.57
C GLY A 12 -3.73 -13.26 -7.79
N PRO A 13 -3.88 -14.07 -6.73
CA PRO A 13 -5.08 -14.06 -5.91
C PRO A 13 -5.32 -12.67 -5.32
N SER A 14 -6.59 -12.24 -5.29
CA SER A 14 -6.98 -10.98 -4.63
C SER A 14 -6.54 -10.99 -3.15
N PRO A 15 -6.08 -9.85 -2.61
CA PRO A 15 -5.60 -9.80 -1.24
C PRO A 15 -6.72 -10.12 -0.25
N VAL A 16 -6.37 -10.82 0.84
CA VAL A 16 -7.30 -11.09 1.94
C VAL A 16 -7.59 -9.78 2.65
N VAL A 17 -8.86 -9.38 2.72
CA VAL A 17 -9.29 -8.12 3.35
C VAL A 17 -9.52 -8.33 4.85
N PRO A 18 -8.76 -7.67 5.74
CA PRO A 18 -9.04 -7.67 7.17
C PRO A 18 -10.47 -7.17 7.46
N LYS A 19 -11.18 -7.81 8.40
CA LYS A 19 -12.57 -7.45 8.74
C LYS A 19 -12.74 -5.94 9.03
N LYS A 20 -11.75 -5.34 9.69
CA LYS A 20 -11.72 -3.90 10.02
C LYS A 20 -11.73 -2.99 8.78
N LEU A 21 -11.27 -3.48 7.62
CA LEU A 21 -11.24 -2.74 6.36
C LEU A 21 -12.46 -2.99 5.46
N GLY A 22 -13.42 -3.81 5.89
CA GLY A 22 -14.56 -4.19 5.04
C GLY A 22 -15.35 -3.00 4.49
N ARG A 23 -15.49 -1.91 5.26
CA ARG A 23 -16.15 -0.68 4.81
C ARG A 23 -15.34 0.02 3.71
N ILE A 24 -14.02 0.13 3.89
CA ILE A 24 -13.13 0.78 2.92
C ILE A 24 -13.03 -0.03 1.64
N ALA A 25 -12.82 -1.35 1.74
CA ALA A 25 -12.75 -2.23 0.57
C ALA A 25 -14.00 -2.12 -0.32
N LYS A 26 -15.20 -2.08 0.28
CA LYS A 26 -16.46 -1.86 -0.45
C LYS A 26 -16.51 -0.49 -1.13
N LYS A 27 -16.07 0.58 -0.44
CA LYS A 27 -16.03 1.94 -1.01
C LYS A 27 -15.07 2.04 -2.19
N LEU A 28 -13.87 1.46 -2.07
CA LEU A 28 -12.87 1.45 -3.14
C LEU A 28 -13.35 0.66 -4.36
N SER A 29 -13.94 -0.51 -4.14
CA SER A 29 -14.54 -1.29 -5.21
C SER A 29 -15.68 -0.55 -5.91
N ALA A 30 -16.55 0.15 -5.16
CA ALA A 30 -17.61 0.99 -5.73
C ALA A 30 -17.07 2.20 -6.51
N ALA A 31 -15.89 2.70 -6.16
CA ALA A 31 -15.16 3.72 -6.92
C ALA A 31 -14.41 3.14 -8.14
N GLY A 32 -14.53 1.83 -8.39
CA GLY A 32 -13.88 1.13 -9.49
C GLY A 32 -12.37 0.96 -9.29
N GLU A 33 -11.90 0.88 -8.04
CA GLU A 33 -10.52 0.55 -7.72
C GLU A 33 -10.36 -0.94 -7.40
N GLU A 34 -9.40 -1.60 -8.04
CA GLU A 34 -9.08 -3.02 -7.82
C GLU A 34 -8.03 -3.14 -6.71
N LEU A 35 -8.29 -3.95 -5.68
CA LEU A 35 -7.34 -4.14 -4.57
C LEU A 35 -6.16 -5.01 -5.02
N VAL A 36 -4.95 -4.51 -4.79
CA VAL A 36 -3.69 -5.18 -5.19
C VAL A 36 -2.92 -5.68 -3.98
N LEU A 37 -2.68 -4.84 -2.98
CA LEU A 37 -1.99 -5.21 -1.74
C LEU A 37 -2.70 -4.61 -0.52
N ILE A 38 -2.67 -5.33 0.60
CA ILE A 38 -3.10 -4.82 1.90
C ILE A 38 -2.04 -5.26 2.92
N ALA A 39 -1.51 -4.30 3.68
CA ALA A 39 -0.50 -4.54 4.69
C ALA A 39 -0.79 -3.73 5.96
N PRO A 40 -0.55 -4.26 7.17
CA PRO A 40 -0.47 -3.45 8.37
C PRO A 40 0.70 -2.47 8.27
N ALA A 41 0.38 -1.18 8.23
CA ALA A 41 1.38 -0.12 8.12
C ALA A 41 0.82 1.20 8.61
N ILE A 42 1.69 2.11 9.02
CA ILE A 42 1.30 3.45 9.44
C ILE A 42 2.15 4.51 8.76
N LEU A 43 1.49 5.59 8.34
CA LEU A 43 2.16 6.76 7.79
C LEU A 43 2.70 7.61 8.93
N HIS A 44 4.00 7.91 8.89
CA HIS A 44 4.68 8.66 9.94
C HIS A 44 4.00 10.00 10.23
N SER A 45 3.57 10.73 9.20
CA SER A 45 2.93 12.03 9.35
C SER A 45 1.55 11.98 10.02
N GLN A 46 0.96 10.80 10.21
CA GLN A 46 -0.38 10.60 10.78
C GLN A 46 -0.36 9.84 12.11
N ALA A 47 0.83 9.60 12.66
CA ALA A 47 1.05 8.77 13.83
C ALA A 47 1.66 9.59 14.97
N SER A 48 1.30 9.27 16.22
CA SER A 48 2.10 9.70 17.37
C SER A 48 3.30 8.77 17.55
N GLU A 49 4.32 9.21 18.28
CA GLU A 49 5.50 8.37 18.58
C GLU A 49 5.14 7.03 19.23
N GLN A 50 4.11 7.00 20.08
CA GLN A 50 3.62 5.76 20.69
C GLN A 50 3.08 4.78 19.63
N MET A 51 2.34 5.28 18.63
CA MET A 51 1.84 4.45 17.53
C MET A 51 2.99 3.95 16.66
N LEU A 52 3.99 4.78 16.41
CA LEU A 52 5.19 4.41 15.68
C LEU A 52 5.99 3.32 16.41
N ALA A 53 6.11 3.42 17.73
CA ALA A 53 6.76 2.39 18.54
C ALA A 53 6.04 1.04 18.42
N ILE A 54 4.70 1.02 18.50
CA ILE A 54 3.89 -0.20 18.33
C ILE A 54 4.14 -0.85 16.96
N ALA A 55 4.17 -0.05 15.89
CA ALA A 55 4.43 -0.53 14.54
C ALA A 55 5.88 -1.04 14.37
N ARG A 56 6.86 -0.31 14.90
CA ARG A 56 8.29 -0.70 14.90
C ARG A 56 8.53 -2.01 15.64
N MET A 57 7.78 -2.28 16.71
CA MET A 57 7.83 -3.53 17.47
C MET A 57 7.10 -4.70 16.78
N GLY A 58 6.42 -4.47 15.66
CA GLY A 58 5.69 -5.52 14.93
C GLY A 58 4.51 -6.10 15.72
N MET A 59 3.86 -5.31 16.57
CA MET A 59 2.74 -5.77 17.41
C MET A 59 1.47 -6.00 16.60
N LEU A 60 1.33 -7.17 15.98
CA LEU A 60 0.20 -7.54 15.12
C LEU A 60 -1.15 -7.66 15.86
N ASP A 61 -1.14 -7.83 17.18
CA ASP A 61 -2.33 -7.75 18.02
C ASP A 61 -2.87 -6.31 18.15
N LYS A 62 -2.04 -5.31 17.84
CA LYS A 62 -2.34 -3.87 17.95
C LYS A 62 -2.12 -3.12 16.64
N ILE A 63 -2.71 -3.62 15.55
CA ILE A 63 -2.67 -2.91 14.27
C ILE A 63 -3.51 -1.63 14.33
N LEU A 64 -2.84 -0.49 14.17
CA LEU A 64 -3.41 0.87 14.24
C LEU A 64 -3.68 1.49 12.87
N GLY A 65 -3.15 0.89 11.80
CA GLY A 65 -3.28 1.39 10.45
C GLY A 65 -2.98 0.32 9.41
N TYR A 66 -3.44 0.58 8.20
CA TYR A 66 -3.20 -0.27 7.04
C TYR A 66 -2.79 0.58 5.85
N LEU A 67 -1.89 0.03 5.04
CA LEU A 67 -1.68 0.46 3.68
C LEU A 67 -2.53 -0.42 2.77
N VAL A 68 -3.37 0.21 1.95
CA VAL A 68 -4.21 -0.45 0.95
C VAL A 68 -3.78 0.08 -0.41
N THR A 69 -3.17 -0.76 -1.23
CA THR A 69 -2.77 -0.43 -2.60
C THR A 69 -3.81 -0.95 -3.57
N THR A 70 -4.21 -0.09 -4.50
CA THR A 70 -5.09 -0.42 -5.62
C THR A 70 -4.32 -0.33 -6.94
N ASP A 71 -5.00 -0.60 -8.05
CA ASP A 71 -4.50 -0.35 -9.39
C ASP A 71 -4.33 1.15 -9.74
N LYS A 72 -4.84 2.05 -8.89
CA LYS A 72 -4.83 3.51 -9.12
C LYS A 72 -4.15 4.31 -8.01
N ASN A 73 -4.21 3.85 -6.77
CA ASN A 73 -3.85 4.63 -5.59
C ASN A 73 -3.17 3.79 -4.50
N VAL A 74 -2.49 4.49 -3.59
CA VAL A 74 -2.08 3.99 -2.27
C VAL A 74 -2.89 4.73 -1.21
N HIS A 75 -3.64 4.00 -0.39
CA HIS A 75 -4.43 4.54 0.70
C HIS A 75 -3.84 4.16 2.05
N PHE A 76 -3.56 5.15 2.89
CA PHE A 76 -3.22 4.98 4.29
C PHE A 76 -4.51 5.10 5.11
N VAL A 77 -4.93 3.98 5.69
CA VAL A 77 -6.20 3.84 6.38
C VAL A 77 -5.94 3.60 7.86
N ARG A 78 -6.47 4.47 8.73
CA ARG A 78 -6.61 4.20 10.16
C ARG A 78 -8.08 3.90 10.47
N PRO A 79 -8.42 2.63 10.74
CA PRO A 79 -9.79 2.26 11.07
C PRO A 79 -10.22 2.92 12.38
N GLY A 80 -11.38 3.55 12.38
CA GLY A 80 -11.97 4.13 13.59
C GLY A 80 -13.33 3.51 13.91
N ILE A 81 -13.81 3.76 15.12
CA ILE A 81 -15.10 3.23 15.58
C ILE A 81 -16.25 3.82 14.73
N ALA A 82 -16.27 5.15 14.59
CA ALA A 82 -17.32 5.85 13.85
C ALA A 82 -16.92 6.18 12.41
N TRP A 83 -15.68 6.61 12.19
CA TRP A 83 -15.16 6.95 10.86
C TRP A 83 -13.72 6.48 10.69
N ASP A 84 -13.38 6.11 9.46
CA ASP A 84 -12.02 5.75 9.07
C ASP A 84 -11.28 7.03 8.65
N SER A 85 -10.05 7.20 9.12
CA SER A 85 -9.16 8.27 8.64
C SER A 85 -8.38 7.73 7.45
N VAL A 86 -8.56 8.33 6.28
CA VAL A 86 -7.94 7.87 5.02
C VAL A 86 -7.13 9.01 4.40
N ARG A 87 -5.88 8.72 4.04
CA ARG A 87 -5.09 9.56 3.14
C ARG A 87 -4.80 8.79 1.87
N THR A 88 -5.11 9.38 0.72
CA THR A 88 -4.92 8.77 -0.60
C THR A 88 -3.76 9.45 -1.31
N VAL A 89 -2.92 8.64 -1.93
CA VAL A 89 -1.82 9.07 -2.80
C VAL A 89 -1.98 8.36 -4.16
N PRO A 90 -2.28 9.08 -5.25
CA PRO A 90 -2.34 8.49 -6.58
C PRO A 90 -1.02 7.85 -7.03
N LEU A 91 -1.08 6.76 -7.79
CA LEU A 91 0.13 6.04 -8.26
C LEU A 91 0.93 6.82 -9.30
N ASP A 92 0.28 7.69 -10.05
CA ASP A 92 0.89 8.56 -11.07
C ASP A 92 1.77 9.65 -10.44
N VAL A 93 1.40 10.17 -9.27
CA VAL A 93 2.21 11.18 -8.54
C VAL A 93 3.35 10.57 -7.72
N ILE A 94 3.35 9.25 -7.52
CA ILE A 94 4.45 8.54 -6.85
C ILE A 94 5.63 8.47 -7.82
N THR A 95 6.72 9.13 -7.46
CA THR A 95 7.94 9.20 -8.28
C THR A 95 8.92 8.07 -7.95
N GLY A 96 8.77 7.41 -6.79
CA GLY A 96 9.63 6.30 -6.40
C GLY A 96 9.39 5.81 -4.97
N VAL A 97 10.18 4.82 -4.57
CA VAL A 97 10.19 4.26 -3.21
C VAL A 97 11.62 3.86 -2.85
N GLU A 98 12.03 4.16 -1.62
CA GLU A 98 13.40 3.96 -1.12
C GLU A 98 13.39 3.34 0.28
N TYR A 99 14.42 2.57 0.61
CA TYR A 99 14.68 2.18 1.99
C TYR A 99 15.31 3.35 2.74
N VAL A 100 14.94 3.52 4.02
CA VAL A 100 15.45 4.65 4.83
C VAL A 100 16.88 4.43 5.28
N GLU A 101 17.31 3.17 5.48
CA GLU A 101 18.69 2.74 5.78
C GLU A 101 18.82 1.22 5.61
N GLU A 102 20.03 0.76 5.32
CA GLU A 102 20.38 -0.63 5.00
C GLU A 102 20.01 -1.61 6.14
N PHE A 103 19.14 -2.56 5.79
CA PHE A 103 18.93 -3.89 6.39
C PHE A 103 18.11 -4.13 7.66
N HIS A 104 17.75 -3.17 8.53
CA HIS A 104 17.06 -3.54 9.80
C HIS A 104 15.84 -2.70 10.19
N THR A 105 15.24 -1.93 9.27
CA THR A 105 14.03 -1.17 9.61
C THR A 105 12.86 -1.56 8.71
N ASN A 106 11.71 -1.77 9.33
CA ASN A 106 10.42 -1.95 8.68
C ASN A 106 9.89 -0.63 8.06
N THR A 107 10.79 0.29 7.67
CA THR A 107 10.45 1.64 7.23
C THR A 107 10.87 1.90 5.79
N LEU A 108 9.92 2.37 4.98
CA LEU A 108 10.15 2.84 3.61
C LEU A 108 9.89 4.34 3.49
N LYS A 109 10.60 5.00 2.57
CA LYS A 109 10.26 6.33 2.05
C LYS A 109 9.49 6.16 0.75
N LEU A 110 8.29 6.72 0.69
CA LEU A 110 7.52 6.89 -0.54
C LEU A 110 7.78 8.30 -1.09
N LEU A 111 8.30 8.39 -2.31
CA LEU A 111 8.55 9.66 -2.98
C LEU A 111 7.29 10.09 -3.73
N VAL A 112 6.81 11.29 -3.45
CA VAL A 112 5.56 11.86 -3.97
C VAL A 112 5.86 13.27 -4.49
N GLY A 113 6.03 13.40 -5.81
CA GLY A 113 6.57 14.62 -6.42
C GLY A 113 7.93 14.99 -5.81
N GLU A 114 8.01 16.17 -5.22
CA GLU A 114 9.22 16.70 -4.54
C GLU A 114 9.28 16.36 -3.03
N ARG A 115 8.32 15.61 -2.50
CA ARG A 115 8.22 15.26 -1.07
C ARG A 115 8.50 13.78 -0.85
N ALA A 116 8.91 13.44 0.37
CA ALA A 116 9.05 12.06 0.81
C ALA A 116 8.21 11.82 2.07
N GLU A 117 7.47 10.72 2.07
CA GLU A 117 6.66 10.26 3.20
C GLU A 117 7.27 8.97 3.77
N LYS A 118 7.33 8.83 5.10
CA LYS A 118 7.83 7.61 5.75
C LYS A 118 6.67 6.69 6.11
N ILE A 119 6.76 5.43 5.69
CA ILE A 119 5.80 4.36 5.96
C ILE A 119 6.49 3.36 6.88
N ILE A 120 5.88 3.03 8.01
CA ILE A 120 6.35 2.01 8.94
C ILE A 120 5.42 0.81 8.82
N PHE A 121 5.94 -0.31 8.33
CA PHE A 121 5.24 -1.58 8.23
C PHE A 121 5.34 -2.33 9.56
N TYR A 122 4.40 -3.21 9.87
CA TYR A 122 4.51 -4.06 11.06
C TYR A 122 5.39 -5.29 10.78
N GLU A 123 5.46 -5.70 9.51
CA GLU A 123 6.28 -6.83 9.04
C GLU A 123 7.14 -6.40 7.84
N ASP A 124 8.41 -6.78 7.84
CA ASP A 124 9.36 -6.42 6.78
C ASP A 124 8.94 -6.95 5.40
N LEU A 125 8.38 -8.17 5.37
CA LEU A 125 7.92 -8.81 4.13
C LEU A 125 6.84 -7.99 3.43
N ASP A 126 5.98 -7.30 4.17
CA ASP A 126 4.97 -6.43 3.59
C ASP A 126 5.59 -5.17 2.98
N GLY A 127 6.60 -4.60 3.64
CA GLY A 127 7.41 -3.52 3.09
C GLY A 127 8.09 -3.94 1.79
N ILE A 128 8.73 -5.10 1.78
CA ILE A 128 9.41 -5.66 0.60
C ILE A 128 8.42 -5.84 -0.57
N ARG A 129 7.24 -6.41 -0.32
CA ARG A 129 6.20 -6.60 -1.35
C ARG A 129 5.72 -5.27 -1.92
N PHE A 130 5.48 -4.27 -1.06
CA PHE A 130 5.09 -2.94 -1.50
C PHE A 130 6.20 -2.26 -2.33
N TYR A 131 7.45 -2.37 -1.88
CA TYR A 131 8.61 -1.86 -2.62
C TYR A 131 8.69 -2.45 -4.03
N GLN A 132 8.63 -3.78 -4.13
CA GLN A 132 8.67 -4.50 -5.41
C GLN A 132 7.51 -4.12 -6.33
N TYR A 133 6.31 -3.93 -5.77
CA TYR A 133 5.15 -3.47 -6.52
C TYR A 133 5.37 -2.09 -7.13
N ILE A 134 5.76 -1.08 -6.34
CA ILE A 134 5.98 0.28 -6.83
C ILE A 134 7.08 0.31 -7.88
N GLN A 135 8.19 -0.40 -7.66
CA GLN A 135 9.26 -0.55 -8.66
C GLN A 135 8.75 -1.23 -9.95
N GLY A 136 7.86 -2.21 -9.84
CA GLY A 136 7.19 -2.85 -10.97
C GLY A 136 6.32 -1.87 -11.77
N VAL A 137 5.53 -1.04 -11.10
CA VAL A 137 4.70 0.00 -11.73
C VAL A 137 5.59 1.00 -12.47
N LYS A 138 6.63 1.54 -11.81
CA LYS A 138 7.50 2.55 -12.41
C LYS A 138 8.29 2.04 -13.63
N ARG A 139 8.70 0.77 -13.63
CA ARG A 139 9.33 0.16 -14.82
C ARG A 139 8.38 0.04 -16.01
N LYS A 140 7.09 -0.25 -15.76
CA LYS A 140 6.08 -0.31 -16.82
C LYS A 140 5.80 1.08 -17.40
N ASP A 141 5.69 2.11 -16.54
CA ASP A 141 5.51 3.49 -16.98
C ASP A 141 6.63 3.94 -17.94
N GLN A 142 7.88 3.59 -17.61
CA GLN A 142 9.05 3.90 -18.46
C GLN A 142 9.04 3.13 -19.79
N SER A 143 8.52 1.90 -19.81
CA SER A 143 8.47 1.06 -21.01
C SER A 143 7.31 1.41 -21.94
N ALA A 144 6.26 2.07 -21.42
CA ALA A 144 5.09 2.52 -22.19
C ALA A 144 5.26 3.93 -22.77
N GLY A 145 6.32 4.65 -22.38
CA GLY A 145 6.68 5.98 -22.88
C GLY A 145 7.69 5.99 -24.04
N VAL A 146 7.88 4.86 -24.73
CA VAL A 146 8.72 4.71 -25.94
C VAL A 146 7.84 4.44 -27.15
#